data_AF-R9XIX7-F1
#
_entry.id   AF-R9XIX7-F1
#
_cell.length_a   1.000
_cell.length_b   1.000
_cell.length_c   1.000
_cell.angle_alpha   90.00
_cell.angle_beta   90.00
_cell.angle_gamma   90.00
#
_symmetry.space_group_name_H-M   'P 1'
#
loop_
_entity.id
_entity.type
_entity.pdbx_description
1 polymer ?
#
loop_
_entity_poly.entity_id
_entity_poly.type
_entity_poly.pdbx_seq_one_letter_code
_entity_poly.pdbx_strand_id
1 'polypeptide(L)'
;MTTINSAPAPIYTSASPVVPLPTDTGALANRINFHTGELHSKADAFVSAKFAVALRHPSIYRQGLLAMYYIFRTVEQQLDRVLHTPATADEARIGDILRAFWQPEFERAPAILKDLEVYYAAEYSTPAALQQFLDSYELPPRLAATVADIEATALHQPWTVLAHCHVLYLALFAGGRVMRSAVSRQLGLLPCAAGLSARETQRRGTNFFTFGAGAGEENKIRVAYKRDYELATRTALSEAEKADIIAAARADFGRIAAVIDEIGTLNRRELLRSPSFRLATYLAEEWRYHSKFSPELRRTLIALAALLNALLLYVAVRAFLARA
;
A
#
# COMPACT_ATOMS: atom_id res chain seq x y z
N MET A 1 8.10 36.01 -35.57
CA MET A 1 9.03 35.60 -34.50
C MET A 1 8.40 36.01 -33.18
N THR A 2 7.70 35.08 -32.55
CA THR A 2 6.98 35.32 -31.29
C THR A 2 7.88 34.87 -30.16
N THR A 3 8.41 35.83 -29.40
CA THR A 3 9.23 35.59 -28.21
C THR A 3 8.36 34.96 -27.13
N ILE A 4 8.64 33.70 -26.80
CA ILE A 4 8.06 33.01 -25.66
C ILE A 4 8.67 33.66 -24.41
N ASN A 5 7.83 34.35 -23.64
CA ASN A 5 8.18 34.91 -22.34
C ASN A 5 8.41 33.73 -21.37
N SER A 6 9.68 33.33 -21.21
CA SER A 6 10.07 32.38 -20.17
C SER A 6 9.93 33.07 -18.81
N ALA A 7 8.94 32.66 -18.02
CA ALA A 7 8.81 33.10 -16.63
C ALA A 7 10.10 32.78 -15.85
N PRO A 8 10.56 33.68 -14.96
CA PRO A 8 11.77 33.43 -14.17
C PRO A 8 11.56 32.20 -13.27
N ALA A 9 12.51 31.27 -13.32
CA ALA A 9 12.53 30.13 -12.42
C ALA A 9 12.60 30.62 -10.97
N PRO A 10 11.79 30.08 -10.04
CA PRO A 10 11.86 30.49 -8.64
C PRO A 10 13.26 30.18 -8.09
N ILE A 11 13.89 31.18 -7.46
CA ILE A 11 15.18 31.02 -6.79
C ILE A 11 14.92 30.39 -5.42
N TYR A 12 15.12 29.08 -5.32
CA TYR A 12 15.08 28.36 -4.05
C TYR A 12 16.41 28.58 -3.32
N THR A 13 16.47 29.59 -2.44
CA THR A 13 17.60 29.75 -1.52
C THR A 13 17.34 28.95 -0.24
N SER A 14 18.40 28.51 0.43
CA SER A 14 18.36 27.88 1.75
C SER A 14 17.67 28.75 2.83
N ALA A 15 17.47 30.04 2.56
CA ALA A 15 16.90 31.01 3.49
C ALA A 15 15.36 31.01 3.56
N SER A 16 14.63 30.36 2.63
CA SER A 16 13.18 30.11 2.78
C SER A 16 12.72 29.00 1.82
N PRO A 17 12.70 27.73 2.26
CA PRO A 17 12.32 26.64 1.40
C PRO A 17 10.79 26.48 1.40
N VAL A 18 10.16 27.07 0.41
CA VAL A 18 8.75 26.86 0.10
C VAL A 18 8.62 25.53 -0.64
N VAL A 19 7.63 24.70 -0.27
CA VAL A 19 7.25 23.49 -1.02
C VAL A 19 7.11 23.87 -2.50
N PRO A 20 7.73 23.15 -3.44
CA PRO A 20 7.74 23.53 -4.84
C PRO A 20 6.30 23.65 -5.39
N LEU A 21 6.07 24.64 -6.25
CA LEU A 21 4.80 24.76 -6.95
C LEU A 21 4.59 23.51 -7.82
N PRO A 22 3.37 23.00 -8.00
CA PRO A 22 3.14 21.79 -8.81
C PRO A 22 3.66 21.86 -10.25
N THR A 23 3.84 23.06 -10.79
CA THR A 23 4.35 23.34 -12.15
C THR A 23 5.88 23.44 -12.22
N ASP A 24 6.58 23.34 -11.10
CA ASP A 24 8.04 23.36 -11.06
C ASP A 24 8.60 22.04 -11.57
N THR A 25 9.07 22.05 -12.82
CA THR A 25 9.66 20.88 -13.49
C THR A 25 11.09 20.58 -13.04
N GLY A 26 11.72 21.47 -12.28
CA GLY A 26 13.04 21.22 -11.66
C GLY A 26 12.93 20.29 -10.45
N ALA A 27 11.76 20.28 -9.80
CA ALA A 27 11.46 19.46 -8.64
C ALA A 27 11.24 17.99 -9.02
N LEU A 28 12.06 17.09 -8.46
CA LEU A 28 11.97 15.66 -8.72
C LEU A 28 10.60 15.10 -8.30
N ALA A 29 10.11 15.52 -7.14
CA ALA A 29 8.81 15.12 -6.61
C ALA A 29 7.66 15.44 -7.59
N ASN A 30 7.70 16.62 -8.23
CA ASN A 30 6.70 17.01 -9.22
C ASN A 30 6.82 16.20 -10.50
N ARG A 31 8.03 15.91 -10.96
CA ARG A 31 8.28 15.05 -12.13
C ARG A 31 7.74 13.64 -11.89
N ILE A 32 7.99 13.05 -10.72
CA ILE A 32 7.42 11.76 -10.35
C ILE A 32 5.89 11.85 -10.44
N ASN A 33 5.27 12.81 -9.75
CA ASN A 33 3.80 12.97 -9.75
C ASN A 33 3.22 13.12 -11.16
N PHE A 34 3.87 13.91 -12.03
CA PHE A 34 3.47 14.08 -13.42
C PHE A 34 3.54 12.76 -14.20
N HIS A 35 4.65 12.02 -14.09
CA HIS A 35 4.87 10.78 -14.82
C HIS A 35 4.13 9.57 -14.23
N THR A 36 3.61 9.66 -13.01
CA THR A 36 2.86 8.58 -12.35
C THR A 36 1.39 8.89 -12.14
N GLY A 37 0.88 10.07 -12.52
CA GLY A 37 -0.48 10.50 -12.21
C GLY A 37 -1.57 9.50 -12.64
N GLU A 38 -1.53 9.04 -13.89
CA GLU A 38 -2.49 8.04 -14.38
C GLU A 38 -2.35 6.68 -13.68
N LEU A 39 -1.11 6.26 -13.40
CA LEU A 39 -0.82 5.00 -12.71
C LEU A 39 -1.33 5.05 -11.28
N HIS A 40 -1.12 6.18 -10.60
CA HIS A 40 -1.63 6.45 -9.26
C HIS A 40 -3.15 6.39 -9.25
N SER A 41 -3.85 7.09 -10.15
CA SER A 41 -5.33 7.04 -10.19
C SER A 41 -5.87 5.63 -10.43
N LYS A 42 -5.24 4.86 -11.33
CA LYS A 42 -5.63 3.46 -11.58
C LYS A 42 -5.36 2.57 -10.38
N ALA A 43 -4.18 2.67 -9.79
CA ALA A 43 -3.79 1.92 -8.61
C ALA A 43 -4.67 2.26 -7.41
N ASP A 44 -4.93 3.54 -7.13
CA ASP A 44 -5.77 4.00 -6.02
C ASP A 44 -7.19 3.45 -6.13
N ALA A 45 -7.81 3.52 -7.32
CA ALA A 45 -9.14 2.95 -7.55
C ALA A 45 -9.14 1.41 -7.34
N PHE A 46 -8.13 0.72 -7.86
CA PHE A 46 -8.00 -0.73 -7.72
C PHE A 46 -7.78 -1.16 -6.26
N VAL A 47 -6.81 -0.55 -5.59
CA VAL A 47 -6.46 -0.83 -4.20
C VAL A 47 -7.62 -0.48 -3.29
N SER A 48 -8.28 0.66 -3.48
CA SER A 48 -9.45 1.05 -2.69
C SER A 48 -10.59 0.04 -2.81
N ALA A 49 -10.86 -0.47 -4.01
CA ALA A 49 -11.87 -1.51 -4.24
C ALA A 49 -11.50 -2.81 -3.52
N LYS A 50 -10.27 -3.29 -3.67
CA LYS A 50 -9.78 -4.51 -3.00
C LYS A 50 -9.75 -4.36 -1.48
N PHE A 51 -9.39 -3.17 -1.00
CA PHE A 51 -9.35 -2.84 0.41
C PHE A 51 -10.75 -2.87 1.03
N ALA A 52 -11.76 -2.34 0.35
CA ALA A 52 -13.14 -2.38 0.82
C ALA A 52 -13.65 -3.82 1.05
N VAL A 53 -13.26 -4.76 0.17
CA VAL A 53 -13.52 -6.20 0.33
C VAL A 53 -12.71 -6.77 1.50
N ALA A 54 -11.40 -6.48 1.53
CA ALA A 54 -10.51 -6.99 2.57
C ALA A 54 -10.96 -6.59 4.00
N LEU A 55 -11.45 -5.37 4.19
CA LEU A 55 -11.89 -4.89 5.50
C LEU A 55 -13.11 -5.62 6.08
N ARG A 56 -13.84 -6.38 5.27
CA ARG A 56 -14.95 -7.22 5.73
C ARG A 56 -14.51 -8.67 5.99
N HIS A 57 -13.28 -8.98 5.63
CA HIS A 57 -12.66 -10.28 5.79
C HIS A 57 -11.31 -10.15 6.51
N PRO A 58 -11.29 -10.19 7.85
CA PRO A 58 -10.08 -10.08 8.69
C PRO A 58 -8.88 -10.88 8.17
N SER A 59 -9.14 -12.13 7.75
CA SER A 59 -8.13 -13.06 7.24
C SER A 59 -7.54 -12.65 5.89
N ILE A 60 -8.26 -11.86 5.09
CA ILE A 60 -7.79 -11.30 3.81
C ILE A 60 -7.00 -10.02 4.08
N TYR A 61 -7.51 -9.14 4.94
CA TYR A 61 -6.84 -7.89 5.29
C TYR A 61 -5.41 -8.12 5.79
N ARG A 62 -5.22 -9.07 6.72
CA ARG A 62 -3.90 -9.38 7.26
C ARG A 62 -2.91 -9.92 6.22
N GLN A 63 -3.38 -10.57 5.15
CA GLN A 63 -2.53 -11.04 4.04
C GLN A 63 -2.05 -9.88 3.18
N GLY A 64 -2.90 -8.86 2.95
CA GLY A 64 -2.48 -7.62 2.31
C GLY A 64 -1.42 -6.88 3.13
N LEU A 65 -1.62 -6.83 4.45
CA LEU A 65 -0.65 -6.26 5.38
C LEU A 65 0.67 -7.05 5.40
N LEU A 66 0.61 -8.39 5.36
CA LEU A 66 1.78 -9.26 5.26
C LEU A 66 2.59 -9.00 3.98
N ALA A 67 1.94 -8.77 2.84
CA ALA A 67 2.65 -8.37 1.62
C ALA A 67 3.36 -7.03 1.78
N MET A 68 2.67 -6.04 2.36
CA MET A 68 3.26 -4.73 2.60
C MET A 68 4.45 -4.85 3.57
N TYR A 69 4.39 -5.73 4.59
CA TYR A 69 5.51 -5.99 5.48
C TYR A 69 6.78 -6.35 4.70
N TYR A 70 6.71 -7.31 3.77
CA TYR A 70 7.88 -7.70 2.98
C TYR A 70 8.38 -6.59 2.06
N ILE A 71 7.47 -5.86 1.40
CA ILE A 71 7.87 -4.74 0.52
C ILE A 71 8.58 -3.64 1.32
N PHE A 72 7.97 -3.18 2.42
CA PHE A 72 8.56 -2.13 3.26
C PHE A 72 9.84 -2.61 3.94
N ARG A 73 9.89 -3.87 4.41
CA ARG A 73 11.10 -4.45 5.01
C ARG A 73 12.26 -4.44 4.02
N THR A 74 12.02 -4.86 2.78
CA THR A 74 13.07 -4.86 1.74
C THR A 74 13.54 -3.45 1.43
N VAL A 75 12.62 -2.49 1.25
CA VAL A 75 12.99 -1.08 1.02
C VAL A 75 13.81 -0.54 2.20
N GLU A 76 13.36 -0.79 3.43
CA GLU A 76 14.00 -0.28 4.65
C GLU A 76 15.37 -0.92 4.90
N GLN A 77 15.58 -2.19 4.53
CA GLN A 77 16.90 -2.80 4.52
C GLN A 77 17.86 -2.12 3.54
N GLN A 78 17.38 -1.72 2.36
CA GLN A 78 18.20 -0.96 1.41
C GLN A 78 18.48 0.47 1.91
N LEU A 79 17.50 1.11 2.54
CA LEU A 79 17.71 2.42 3.19
C LEU A 79 18.75 2.32 4.31
N ASP A 80 18.64 1.31 5.18
CA ASP A 80 19.58 1.08 6.28
C ASP A 80 21.00 0.84 5.78
N ARG A 81 21.16 0.00 4.74
CA ARG A 81 22.43 -0.22 4.04
C ARG A 81 23.05 1.10 3.57
N VAL A 82 22.29 1.88 2.81
CA VAL A 82 22.76 3.15 2.23
C VAL A 82 23.06 4.20 3.31
N LEU A 83 22.31 4.21 4.40
CA LEU A 83 22.50 5.16 5.51
C LEU A 83 23.69 4.81 6.41
N HIS A 84 23.86 3.54 6.76
CA HIS A 84 24.76 3.12 7.86
C HIS A 84 25.94 2.27 7.41
N THR A 85 25.82 1.53 6.30
CA THR A 85 26.87 0.63 5.80
C THR A 85 27.11 0.78 4.28
N PRO A 86 27.33 2.01 3.78
CA PRO A 86 27.54 2.23 2.35
C PRO A 86 28.81 1.52 1.87
N ALA A 87 28.68 0.70 0.83
CA ALA A 87 29.78 -0.05 0.23
C ALA A 87 30.41 0.69 -0.96
N THR A 88 29.71 1.66 -1.55
CA THR A 88 30.18 2.43 -2.71
C THR A 88 30.11 3.94 -2.47
N ALA A 89 30.83 4.72 -3.28
CA ALA A 89 30.76 6.19 -3.23
C ALA A 89 29.36 6.72 -3.58
N ASP A 90 28.66 6.05 -4.51
CA ASP A 90 27.28 6.40 -4.84
C ASP A 90 26.35 6.13 -3.65
N GLU A 91 26.48 4.99 -2.97
CA GLU A 91 25.69 4.72 -1.76
C GLU A 91 25.97 5.74 -0.67
N ALA A 92 27.22 6.11 -0.42
CA ALA A 92 27.55 7.15 0.56
C ALA A 92 26.86 8.49 0.23
N ARG A 93 26.90 8.90 -1.05
CA ARG A 93 26.25 10.12 -1.53
C ARG A 93 24.73 10.05 -1.41
N ILE A 94 24.09 8.93 -1.77
CA ILE A 94 22.64 8.77 -1.58
C ILE A 94 22.29 8.75 -0.09
N GLY A 95 23.15 8.19 0.76
CA GLY A 95 23.03 8.27 2.22
C GLY A 95 22.99 9.71 2.74
N ASP A 96 23.82 10.60 2.19
CA ASP A 96 23.79 12.03 2.52
C ASP A 96 22.47 12.70 2.11
N ILE A 97 21.93 12.36 0.93
CA ILE A 97 20.61 12.83 0.48
C ILE A 97 19.52 12.32 1.43
N LEU A 98 19.54 11.03 1.78
CA LEU A 98 18.55 10.41 2.67
C LEU A 98 18.57 11.05 4.05
N ARG A 99 19.76 11.29 4.65
CA ARG A 99 19.90 11.94 5.97
C ARG A 99 19.25 13.32 6.06
N ALA A 100 19.07 14.01 4.94
CA ALA A 100 18.44 15.32 4.92
C ALA A 100 16.92 15.27 5.17
N PHE A 101 16.26 14.15 4.87
CA PHE A 101 14.79 14.07 4.97
C PHE A 101 14.26 12.83 5.70
N TRP A 102 15.01 11.72 5.74
CA TRP A 102 14.57 10.47 6.33
C TRP A 102 14.63 10.52 7.87
N GLN A 103 13.59 10.00 8.52
CA GLN A 103 13.49 9.93 9.98
C GLN A 103 13.06 8.52 10.39
N PRO A 104 13.55 7.97 11.52
CA PRO A 104 13.15 6.64 12.00
C PRO A 104 11.62 6.48 12.15
N GLU A 105 10.91 7.55 12.45
CA GLU A 105 9.45 7.57 12.56
C GLU A 105 8.73 7.20 11.26
N PHE A 106 9.42 7.16 10.12
CA PHE A 106 8.84 6.76 8.83
C PHE A 106 8.86 5.25 8.62
N GLU A 107 9.71 4.51 9.33
CA GLU A 107 9.80 3.06 9.21
C GLU A 107 8.43 2.41 9.36
N ARG A 108 8.04 1.64 8.35
CA ARG A 108 6.75 0.95 8.27
C ARG A 108 6.90 -0.52 8.56
N ALA A 109 8.02 -1.19 8.26
CA ALA A 109 8.14 -2.61 8.57
C ALA A 109 7.97 -2.92 10.07
N PRO A 110 8.59 -2.15 11.01
CA PRO A 110 8.36 -2.33 12.44
C PRO A 110 6.92 -1.97 12.85
N ALA A 111 6.31 -0.97 12.20
CA ALA A 111 4.92 -0.59 12.47
C ALA A 111 3.95 -1.70 12.01
N ILE A 112 4.18 -2.27 10.82
CA ILE A 112 3.41 -3.38 10.28
C ILE A 112 3.60 -4.63 11.16
N LEU A 113 4.80 -4.90 11.66
CA LEU A 113 5.03 -6.03 12.56
C LEU A 113 4.14 -5.96 13.80
N LYS A 114 4.03 -4.78 14.44
CA LYS A 114 3.11 -4.55 15.57
C LYS A 114 1.65 -4.81 15.18
N ASP A 115 1.26 -4.44 13.97
CA ASP A 115 -0.07 -4.72 13.46
C ASP A 115 -0.28 -6.23 13.23
N LEU A 116 0.70 -6.93 12.65
CA LEU A 116 0.66 -8.38 12.42
C LEU A 116 0.59 -9.18 13.74
N GLU A 117 1.27 -8.74 14.80
CA GLU A 117 1.16 -9.31 16.14
C GLU A 117 -0.30 -9.32 16.64
N VAL A 118 -1.09 -8.30 16.30
CA VAL A 118 -2.52 -8.26 16.62
C VAL A 118 -3.29 -9.21 15.70
N TYR A 119 -3.07 -9.14 14.39
CA TYR A 119 -3.88 -9.88 13.40
C TYR A 119 -3.61 -11.38 13.32
N TYR A 120 -2.48 -11.83 13.86
CA TYR A 120 -2.10 -13.24 13.94
C TYR A 120 -2.01 -13.76 15.38
N ALA A 121 -2.49 -13.01 16.37
CA ALA A 121 -2.42 -13.40 17.78
C ALA A 121 -3.13 -14.74 18.09
N ALA A 122 -4.11 -15.13 17.27
CA ALA A 122 -4.81 -16.41 17.41
C ALA A 122 -3.97 -17.60 16.92
N GLU A 123 -3.10 -17.38 15.93
CA GLU A 123 -2.21 -18.40 15.36
C GLU A 123 -0.85 -18.44 16.05
N TYR A 124 -0.32 -17.29 16.47
CA TYR A 124 0.98 -17.16 17.11
C TYR A 124 0.84 -16.48 18.46
N SER A 125 1.02 -17.27 19.52
CA SER A 125 0.87 -16.82 20.91
C SER A 125 2.01 -15.94 21.42
N THR A 126 3.14 -15.88 20.68
CA THR A 126 4.31 -15.09 21.06
C THR A 126 4.88 -14.35 19.84
N PRO A 127 5.53 -13.18 20.04
CA PRO A 127 6.25 -12.48 18.97
C PRO A 127 7.32 -13.35 18.30
N ALA A 128 8.01 -14.21 19.04
CA ALA A 128 9.03 -15.11 18.49
C ALA A 128 8.43 -16.14 17.53
N ALA A 129 7.26 -16.71 17.84
CA ALA A 129 6.56 -17.63 16.96
C ALA A 129 6.09 -16.93 15.67
N LEU A 130 5.59 -15.69 15.77
CA LEU A 130 5.25 -14.88 14.60
C LEU A 130 6.50 -14.60 13.77
N GLN A 131 7.62 -14.22 14.38
CA GLN A 131 8.86 -13.95 13.68
C GLN A 131 9.35 -15.18 12.91
N GLN A 132 9.32 -16.37 13.53
CA GLN A 132 9.67 -17.63 12.85
C GLN A 132 8.78 -17.89 11.63
N PHE A 133 7.47 -17.59 11.72
CA PHE A 133 6.58 -17.66 10.56
C PHE A 133 7.00 -16.66 9.47
N LEU A 134 7.30 -15.42 9.83
CA LEU A 134 7.73 -14.40 8.87
C LEU A 134 9.08 -14.74 8.20
N ASP A 135 9.98 -15.41 8.91
CA ASP A 135 11.28 -15.80 8.38
C ASP A 135 11.20 -17.03 7.46
N SER A 136 10.19 -17.88 7.65
CA SER A 136 9.96 -19.10 6.88
C SER A 136 8.83 -19.00 5.86
N TYR A 137 8.20 -17.83 5.74
CA TYR A 137 7.05 -17.63 4.86
C TYR A 137 7.48 -17.69 3.39
N GLU A 138 6.90 -18.64 2.66
CA GLU A 138 7.09 -18.75 1.22
C GLU A 138 6.33 -17.61 0.51
N LEU A 139 7.09 -16.67 -0.05
CA LEU A 139 6.52 -15.52 -0.74
C LEU A 139 5.79 -15.96 -2.02
N PRO A 140 4.55 -15.49 -2.25
CA PRO A 140 3.88 -15.62 -3.53
C PRO A 140 4.76 -15.10 -4.70
N PRO A 141 4.70 -15.71 -5.90
CA PRO A 141 5.62 -15.40 -6.99
C PRO A 141 5.75 -13.91 -7.36
N ARG A 142 4.64 -13.13 -7.41
CA ARG A 142 4.73 -11.69 -7.72
C ARG A 142 5.33 -10.91 -6.57
N LEU A 143 5.04 -11.28 -5.32
CA LEU A 143 5.67 -10.66 -4.16
C LEU A 143 7.17 -10.97 -4.10
N ALA A 144 7.55 -12.23 -4.31
CA ALA A 144 8.94 -12.67 -4.37
C ALA A 144 9.72 -11.90 -5.46
N ALA A 145 9.18 -11.83 -6.67
CA ALA A 145 9.77 -11.07 -7.77
C ALA A 145 9.88 -9.57 -7.44
N THR A 146 8.86 -8.98 -6.81
CA THR A 146 8.88 -7.56 -6.41
C THR A 146 9.99 -7.28 -5.40
N VAL A 147 10.14 -8.13 -4.38
CA VAL A 147 11.19 -8.02 -3.37
C VAL A 147 12.58 -8.16 -4.01
N ALA A 148 12.78 -9.19 -4.84
CA ALA A 148 14.05 -9.42 -5.53
C ALA A 148 14.41 -8.26 -6.47
N ASP A 149 13.44 -7.71 -7.21
CA ASP A 149 13.64 -6.59 -8.12
C ASP A 149 14.04 -5.31 -7.36
N ILE A 150 13.39 -5.01 -6.22
CA ILE A 150 13.74 -3.85 -5.39
C ILE A 150 15.18 -3.98 -4.88
N GLU A 151 15.54 -5.14 -4.36
CA GLU A 151 16.90 -5.41 -3.86
C GLU A 151 17.93 -5.30 -4.98
N ALA A 152 17.73 -6.00 -6.09
CA ALA A 152 18.66 -5.99 -7.22
C ALA A 152 18.82 -4.57 -7.81
N THR A 153 17.72 -3.83 -7.95
CA THR A 153 17.77 -2.46 -8.49
C THR A 153 18.52 -1.54 -7.53
N ALA A 154 18.24 -1.59 -6.23
CA ALA A 154 18.93 -0.74 -5.26
C ALA A 154 20.43 -1.03 -5.16
N LEU A 155 20.85 -2.29 -5.34
CA LEU A 155 22.28 -2.66 -5.37
C LEU A 155 23.02 -2.09 -6.59
N HIS A 156 22.35 -2.01 -7.74
CA HIS A 156 22.95 -1.52 -8.98
C HIS A 156 22.78 -0.02 -9.20
N GLN A 157 21.70 0.56 -8.67
CA GLN A 157 21.29 1.96 -8.84
C GLN A 157 20.78 2.49 -7.49
N PRO A 158 21.65 2.77 -6.51
CA PRO A 158 21.23 3.08 -5.14
C PRO A 158 20.32 4.31 -5.01
N TRP A 159 20.33 5.22 -5.98
CA TRP A 159 19.40 6.37 -6.01
C TRP A 159 17.93 5.98 -6.18
N THR A 160 17.61 4.79 -6.69
CA THR A 160 16.22 4.36 -6.91
C THR A 160 15.45 4.19 -5.60
N VAL A 161 16.13 4.04 -4.46
CA VAL A 161 15.47 4.03 -3.13
C VAL A 161 14.68 5.31 -2.87
N LEU A 162 15.08 6.44 -3.47
CA LEU A 162 14.36 7.71 -3.41
C LEU A 162 12.99 7.64 -4.09
N ALA A 163 12.81 6.75 -5.07
CA ALA A 163 11.52 6.50 -5.70
C ALA A 163 10.55 5.83 -4.72
N HIS A 164 11.03 4.78 -4.04
CA HIS A 164 10.26 4.04 -3.04
C HIS A 164 9.86 4.94 -1.87
N CYS A 165 10.80 5.77 -1.39
CA CYS A 165 10.54 6.83 -0.41
C CYS A 165 9.35 7.71 -0.85
N HIS A 166 9.40 8.25 -2.06
CA HIS A 166 8.34 9.13 -2.57
C HIS A 166 7.01 8.40 -2.76
N VAL A 167 7.00 7.26 -3.46
CA VAL A 167 5.76 6.56 -3.83
C VAL A 167 5.09 5.90 -2.62
N LEU A 168 5.83 5.13 -1.83
CA LEU A 168 5.25 4.32 -0.76
C LEU A 168 4.86 5.18 0.45
N TYR A 169 5.75 6.07 0.91
CA TYR A 169 5.54 6.78 2.18
C TYR A 169 4.64 8.01 2.00
N LEU A 170 4.75 8.77 0.92
CA LEU A 170 3.81 9.88 0.67
C LEU A 170 2.38 9.39 0.41
N ALA A 171 2.21 8.21 -0.19
CA ALA A 171 0.89 7.59 -0.33
C ALA A 171 0.24 7.37 1.05
N LEU A 172 1.01 6.96 2.06
CA LEU A 172 0.49 6.75 3.42
C LEU A 172 0.12 8.06 4.12
N PHE A 173 0.89 9.15 3.93
CA PHE A 173 0.54 10.46 4.48
C PHE A 173 -0.76 11.06 3.87
N ALA A 174 -1.12 10.68 2.65
CA ALA A 174 -2.32 11.13 1.97
C ALA A 174 -3.48 10.12 2.13
N GLY A 175 -3.40 8.99 1.41
CA GLY A 175 -4.42 7.94 1.38
C GLY A 175 -4.46 7.09 2.65
N GLY A 176 -3.33 6.91 3.33
CA GLY A 176 -3.25 6.12 4.56
C GLY A 176 -4.17 6.64 5.68
N ARG A 177 -4.43 7.96 5.76
CA ARG A 177 -5.40 8.52 6.72
C ARG A 177 -6.83 8.04 6.45
N VAL A 178 -7.22 7.97 5.17
CA VAL A 178 -8.53 7.46 4.76
C VAL A 178 -8.62 5.96 5.06
N MET A 179 -7.57 5.21 4.72
CA MET A 179 -7.48 3.78 5.01
C MET A 179 -7.53 3.50 6.51
N ARG A 180 -6.78 4.23 7.35
CA ARG A 180 -6.83 4.16 8.82
C ARG A 180 -8.23 4.38 9.36
N SER A 181 -8.93 5.38 8.83
CA SER A 181 -10.30 5.69 9.22
C SER A 181 -11.27 4.57 8.85
N ALA A 182 -11.11 3.97 7.66
CA ALA A 182 -11.91 2.83 7.21
C ALA A 182 -11.65 1.58 8.07
N VAL A 183 -10.38 1.25 8.28
CA VAL A 183 -9.94 0.19 9.19
C VAL A 183 -10.60 0.39 10.54
N SER A 184 -10.36 1.54 11.19
CA SER A 184 -10.90 1.87 12.51
C SER A 184 -12.42 1.66 12.66
N ARG A 185 -13.21 1.97 11.62
CA ARG A 185 -14.66 1.73 11.62
C ARG A 185 -15.04 0.25 11.51
N GLN A 186 -14.19 -0.55 10.86
CA GLN A 186 -14.44 -1.97 10.61
C GLN A 186 -13.72 -2.91 11.57
N LEU A 187 -12.77 -2.42 12.38
CA LEU A 187 -12.06 -3.24 13.38
C LEU A 187 -12.98 -3.84 14.45
N GLY A 188 -14.18 -3.29 14.66
CA GLY A 188 -15.22 -3.92 15.49
C GLY A 188 -15.73 -5.25 14.94
N LEU A 189 -15.39 -5.62 13.70
CA LEU A 189 -15.75 -6.89 13.03
C LEU A 189 -14.59 -7.89 13.00
N LEU A 190 -13.41 -7.52 13.46
CA LEU A 190 -12.33 -8.50 13.58
C LEU A 190 -12.62 -9.38 14.80
N PRO A 191 -12.56 -10.71 14.65
CA PRO A 191 -12.78 -11.62 15.76
C PRO A 191 -11.72 -11.32 16.80
N CYS A 192 -12.16 -10.75 17.93
CA CYS A 192 -11.41 -10.34 19.11
C CYS A 192 -9.98 -10.88 19.11
N ALA A 193 -9.05 -10.17 18.46
CA ALA A 193 -7.64 -10.52 18.47
C ALA A 193 -7.22 -10.62 19.94
N ALA A 194 -7.03 -11.83 20.45
CA ALA A 194 -6.63 -12.10 21.83
C ALA A 194 -7.49 -11.41 22.92
N GLY A 195 -8.82 -11.33 22.77
CA GLY A 195 -9.70 -10.77 23.81
C GLY A 195 -9.57 -9.24 24.00
N LEU A 196 -8.94 -8.54 23.07
CA LEU A 196 -8.85 -7.08 23.07
C LEU A 196 -10.21 -6.45 22.74
N SER A 197 -10.51 -5.30 23.35
CA SER A 197 -11.67 -4.49 22.95
C SER A 197 -11.49 -3.95 21.53
N ALA A 198 -12.59 -3.56 20.86
CA ALA A 198 -12.53 -2.93 19.53
C ALA A 198 -11.62 -1.68 19.52
N ARG A 199 -11.67 -0.87 20.59
CA ARG A 199 -10.82 0.32 20.75
C ARG A 199 -9.34 -0.02 20.92
N GLU A 200 -9.06 -1.09 21.65
CA GLU A 200 -7.69 -1.56 21.87
C GLU A 200 -7.09 -2.15 20.59
N THR A 201 -7.89 -2.93 19.86
CA THR A 201 -7.54 -3.45 18.53
C THR A 201 -7.27 -2.30 17.55
N GLN A 202 -8.07 -1.23 17.60
CA GLN A 202 -7.83 -0.02 16.82
C GLN A 202 -6.52 0.66 17.15
N ARG A 203 -6.24 0.86 18.44
CA ARG A 203 -4.99 1.50 18.86
C ARG A 203 -3.77 0.66 18.45
N ARG A 204 -3.86 -0.66 18.57
CA ARG A 204 -2.72 -1.57 18.38
C ARG A 204 -2.57 -2.14 16.96
N GLY A 205 -3.60 -2.07 16.11
CA GLY A 205 -3.62 -2.67 14.77
C GLY A 205 -3.64 -1.67 13.62
N THR A 206 -3.33 -0.40 13.86
CA THR A 206 -3.30 0.66 12.84
C THR A 206 -1.98 1.43 12.80
N ASN A 207 -0.91 0.84 13.33
CA ASN A 207 0.42 1.45 13.37
C ASN A 207 0.96 1.73 11.96
N PHE A 208 0.70 0.85 10.99
CA PHE A 208 1.14 1.03 9.60
C PHE A 208 0.74 2.40 9.03
N PHE A 209 -0.46 2.86 9.35
CA PHE A 209 -1.02 4.13 8.88
C PHE A 209 -0.82 5.31 9.84
N THR A 210 -0.02 5.14 10.90
CA THR A 210 0.16 6.16 11.94
C THR A 210 1.60 6.62 12.00
N PHE A 211 1.79 7.93 11.88
CA PHE A 211 3.09 8.61 11.98
C PHE A 211 3.02 9.65 13.12
N GLY A 212 4.04 9.67 13.99
CA GLY A 212 4.10 10.57 15.14
C GLY A 212 2.99 10.36 16.17
N ALA A 213 2.82 11.30 17.10
CA ALA A 213 1.87 11.19 18.20
C ALA A 213 0.42 11.59 17.85
N GLY A 214 0.14 11.97 16.61
CA GLY A 214 -1.23 12.31 16.16
C GLY A 214 -1.30 13.15 14.89
N ALA A 215 -2.52 13.50 14.46
CA ALA A 215 -2.78 14.13 13.16
C ALA A 215 -2.09 15.49 12.94
N GLY A 216 -1.92 16.28 14.01
CA GLY A 216 -1.21 17.56 13.94
C GLY A 216 0.29 17.39 13.66
N GLU A 217 0.92 16.41 14.30
CA GLU A 217 2.32 16.07 14.05
C GLU A 217 2.51 15.39 12.70
N GLU A 218 1.62 14.47 12.34
CA GLU A 218 1.62 13.79 11.04
C GLU A 218 1.64 14.81 9.87
N ASN A 219 0.86 15.90 9.97
CA ASN A 219 0.89 16.95 8.95
C ASN A 219 2.20 17.74 8.95
N LYS A 220 2.77 18.06 10.11
CA LYS A 220 4.08 18.75 10.21
C LYS A 220 5.18 17.90 9.58
N ILE A 221 5.22 16.63 9.94
CA ILE A 221 6.13 15.62 9.40
C ILE A 221 6.01 15.54 7.88
N ARG A 222 4.78 15.43 7.35
CA ARG A 222 4.54 15.37 5.90
C ARG A 222 5.05 16.61 5.17
N VAL A 223 4.84 17.80 5.74
CA VAL A 223 5.30 19.06 5.13
C VAL A 223 6.82 19.14 5.15
N ALA A 224 7.44 18.79 6.28
CA ALA A 224 8.90 18.71 6.41
C ALA A 224 9.50 17.73 5.39
N TYR A 225 8.94 16.50 5.31
CA TYR A 225 9.34 15.49 4.34
C TYR A 225 9.36 16.05 2.91
N LYS A 226 8.25 16.64 2.46
CA LYS A 226 8.14 17.13 1.08
C LYS A 226 9.15 18.24 0.77
N ARG A 227 9.35 19.13 1.74
CA ARG A 227 10.32 20.23 1.63
C ARG A 227 11.75 19.70 1.57
N ASP A 228 12.11 18.83 2.50
CA ASP A 228 13.47 18.35 2.69
C ASP A 228 13.88 17.36 1.59
N TYR A 229 12.95 16.49 1.15
CA TYR A 229 13.15 15.63 -0.03
C TYR A 229 13.45 16.45 -1.27
N GLU A 230 12.70 17.53 -1.51
CA GLU A 230 12.92 18.39 -2.66
C GLU A 230 14.30 19.07 -2.57
N LEU A 231 14.61 19.69 -1.44
CA LEU A 231 15.90 20.36 -1.25
C LEU A 231 17.08 19.42 -1.44
N ALA A 232 16.98 18.20 -0.92
CA ALA A 232 18.04 17.22 -0.99
C ALA A 232 18.25 16.65 -2.40
N THR A 233 17.19 16.56 -3.21
CA THR A 233 17.24 15.89 -4.52
C THR A 233 17.42 16.83 -5.72
N ARG A 234 17.17 18.13 -5.54
CA ARG A 234 17.13 19.11 -6.64
C ARG A 234 18.41 19.16 -7.47
N THR A 235 19.54 19.29 -6.78
CA THR A 235 20.87 19.50 -7.40
C THR A 235 21.85 18.35 -7.15
N ALA A 236 21.54 17.44 -6.22
CA ALA A 236 22.42 16.33 -5.85
C ALA A 236 22.35 15.13 -6.81
N LEU A 237 21.41 15.17 -7.77
CA LEU A 237 21.15 14.11 -8.74
C LEU A 237 21.34 14.63 -10.17
N SER A 238 22.00 13.83 -11.00
CA SER A 238 22.06 13.99 -12.44
C SER A 238 20.69 13.73 -13.10
N GLU A 239 20.52 14.17 -14.34
CA GLU A 239 19.27 13.94 -15.08
C GLU A 239 19.04 12.46 -15.43
N ALA A 240 20.11 11.68 -15.59
CA ALA A 240 20.02 10.24 -15.79
C ALA A 240 19.45 9.53 -14.54
N GLU A 241 20.00 9.85 -13.36
CA GLU A 241 19.50 9.31 -12.09
C GLU A 241 18.05 9.70 -11.83
N LYS A 242 17.68 10.96 -12.12
CA LYS A 242 16.27 11.39 -12.02
C LYS A 242 15.36 10.59 -12.95
N ALA A 243 15.82 10.25 -14.15
CA ALA A 243 15.06 9.41 -15.08
C ALA A 243 14.89 7.99 -14.54
N ASP A 244 15.94 7.40 -13.96
CA ASP A 244 15.89 6.09 -13.30
C ASP A 244 14.92 6.08 -12.11
N ILE A 245 14.95 7.13 -11.26
CA ILE A 245 14.02 7.28 -10.14
C ILE A 245 12.57 7.34 -10.64
N ILE A 246 12.30 8.08 -11.72
CA ILE A 246 10.95 8.15 -12.30
C ILE A 246 10.54 6.79 -12.86
N ALA A 247 11.45 6.05 -13.50
CA ALA A 247 11.19 4.70 -14.00
C ALA A 247 10.88 3.73 -12.85
N ALA A 248 11.66 3.76 -11.77
CA ALA A 248 11.43 2.98 -10.57
C ALA A 248 10.07 3.32 -9.92
N ALA A 249 9.72 4.60 -9.81
CA ALA A 249 8.45 5.05 -9.27
C ALA A 249 7.25 4.55 -10.10
N ARG A 250 7.37 4.54 -11.44
CA ARG A 250 6.35 3.96 -12.33
C ARG A 250 6.21 2.46 -12.11
N ALA A 251 7.33 1.75 -11.97
CA ALA A 251 7.34 0.32 -11.73
C ALA A 251 6.70 -0.06 -10.39
N ASP A 252 6.87 0.74 -9.34
CA ASP A 252 6.25 0.51 -8.03
C ASP A 252 4.72 0.42 -8.11
N PHE A 253 4.05 1.35 -8.79
CA PHE A 253 2.60 1.29 -8.96
C PHE A 253 2.14 -0.02 -9.64
N GLY A 254 2.87 -0.46 -10.68
CA GLY A 254 2.58 -1.71 -11.38
C GLY A 254 2.80 -2.94 -10.51
N ARG A 255 3.93 -2.99 -9.79
CA ARG A 255 4.29 -4.11 -8.91
C ARG A 255 3.32 -4.24 -7.75
N ILE A 256 2.99 -3.15 -7.06
CA ILE A 256 2.05 -3.16 -5.93
C ILE A 256 0.67 -3.63 -6.38
N ALA A 257 0.18 -3.14 -7.52
CA ALA A 257 -1.10 -3.59 -8.07
C ALA A 257 -1.08 -5.09 -8.39
N ALA A 258 0.00 -5.59 -8.99
CA ALA A 258 0.16 -7.01 -9.31
C ALA A 258 0.23 -7.90 -8.06
N VAL A 259 0.93 -7.47 -7.01
CA VAL A 259 0.99 -8.17 -5.71
C VAL A 259 -0.39 -8.23 -5.06
N ILE A 260 -1.13 -7.12 -5.04
CA ILE A 260 -2.49 -7.09 -4.47
C ILE A 260 -3.45 -7.99 -5.28
N ASP A 261 -3.30 -8.03 -6.61
CA ASP A 261 -4.09 -8.94 -7.44
C ASP A 261 -3.76 -10.42 -7.22
N GLU A 262 -2.48 -10.76 -7.08
CA GLU A 262 -2.03 -12.11 -6.75
C GLU A 262 -2.62 -12.57 -5.40
N ILE A 263 -2.51 -11.74 -4.36
CA ILE A 263 -3.09 -12.04 -3.04
C ILE A 263 -4.61 -12.17 -3.13
N GLY A 264 -5.27 -11.31 -3.91
CA GLY A 264 -6.70 -11.44 -4.17
C GLY A 264 -7.06 -12.79 -4.80
N THR A 265 -6.25 -13.25 -5.75
CA THR A 265 -6.43 -14.55 -6.41
C THR A 265 -6.19 -15.72 -5.47
N LEU A 266 -5.15 -15.67 -4.64
CA LEU A 266 -4.85 -16.69 -3.64
C LEU A 266 -5.97 -16.79 -2.59
N ASN A 267 -6.41 -15.65 -2.05
CA ASN A 267 -7.52 -15.61 -1.10
C ASN A 267 -8.81 -16.15 -1.70
N ARG A 268 -9.11 -15.82 -2.96
CA ARG A 268 -10.28 -16.39 -3.66
C ARG A 268 -10.18 -17.90 -3.79
N ARG A 269 -9.02 -18.44 -4.21
CA ARG A 269 -8.82 -19.88 -4.36
C ARG A 269 -8.97 -20.60 -3.03
N GLU A 270 -8.42 -20.05 -1.96
CA GLU A 270 -8.54 -20.62 -0.63
C GLU A 270 -9.98 -20.60 -0.13
N LEU A 271 -10.71 -19.51 -0.35
CA LEU A 271 -12.14 -19.44 -0.03
C LEU A 271 -12.98 -20.41 -0.86
N LEU A 272 -12.67 -20.63 -2.14
CA LEU A 272 -13.39 -21.56 -3.02
C LEU A 272 -13.27 -23.02 -2.56
N ARG A 273 -12.24 -23.36 -1.78
CA ARG A 273 -12.09 -24.69 -1.17
C ARG A 273 -13.02 -24.91 0.03
N SER A 274 -13.65 -23.85 0.54
CA SER A 274 -14.53 -23.89 1.70
C SER A 274 -15.98 -23.60 1.28
N PRO A 275 -16.97 -24.46 1.60
CA PRO A 275 -18.39 -24.17 1.36
C PRO A 275 -18.98 -23.12 2.33
N SER A 276 -18.15 -22.24 2.91
CA SER A 276 -18.54 -21.37 4.03
C SER A 276 -19.21 -20.06 3.60
N PHE A 277 -19.97 -19.48 4.53
CA PHE A 277 -20.56 -18.13 4.42
C PHE A 277 -19.55 -17.05 4.01
N ARG A 278 -18.26 -17.22 4.35
CA ARG A 278 -17.17 -16.30 3.96
C ARG A 278 -16.98 -16.26 2.44
N LEU A 279 -17.17 -17.38 1.75
CA LEU A 279 -17.08 -17.44 0.29
C LEU A 279 -18.25 -16.67 -0.36
N ALA A 280 -19.48 -16.91 0.10
CA ALA A 280 -20.65 -16.23 -0.45
C ALA A 280 -20.59 -14.71 -0.26
N THR A 281 -20.17 -14.26 0.93
CA THR A 281 -19.96 -12.83 1.22
C THR A 281 -18.80 -12.24 0.41
N TYR A 282 -17.65 -12.92 0.35
CA TYR A 282 -16.53 -12.49 -0.48
C TYR A 282 -16.91 -12.36 -1.96
N LEU A 283 -17.60 -13.35 -2.54
CA LEU A 283 -18.02 -13.32 -3.94
C LEU A 283 -19.05 -12.22 -4.21
N ALA A 284 -20.00 -12.01 -3.30
CA ALA A 284 -20.99 -10.94 -3.42
C ALA A 284 -20.32 -9.55 -3.40
N GLU A 285 -19.28 -9.39 -2.59
CA GLU A 285 -18.53 -8.14 -2.48
C GLU A 285 -17.59 -7.91 -3.65
N GLU A 286 -16.83 -8.93 -4.04
CA GLU A 286 -16.00 -8.88 -5.23
C GLU A 286 -16.85 -8.54 -6.45
N TRP A 287 -18.06 -9.13 -6.57
CA TRP A 287 -19.03 -8.77 -7.60
C TRP A 287 -19.56 -7.35 -7.45
N ARG A 288 -19.75 -6.83 -6.22
CA ARG A 288 -20.14 -5.43 -5.95
C ARG A 288 -19.06 -4.42 -6.33
N TYR A 289 -17.77 -4.78 -6.26
CA TYR A 289 -16.66 -3.86 -6.48
C TYR A 289 -15.88 -4.09 -7.79
N HIS A 290 -16.14 -5.17 -8.53
CA HIS A 290 -15.62 -5.34 -9.89
C HIS A 290 -16.42 -4.56 -10.93
N SER A 291 -15.75 -3.63 -11.62
CA SER A 291 -16.30 -2.68 -12.59
C SER A 291 -16.36 -3.19 -14.05
N LYS A 292 -16.29 -4.51 -14.27
CA LYS A 292 -16.30 -5.08 -15.64
C LYS A 292 -17.69 -5.28 -16.25
N PHE A 293 -18.77 -5.12 -15.49
CA PHE A 293 -20.13 -5.28 -16.00
C PHE A 293 -20.80 -3.92 -16.18
N SER A 294 -21.42 -3.69 -17.34
CA SER A 294 -22.27 -2.51 -17.53
C SER A 294 -23.41 -2.51 -16.49
N PRO A 295 -23.92 -1.33 -16.10
CA PRO A 295 -25.03 -1.23 -15.16
C PRO A 295 -26.26 -2.07 -15.58
N GLU A 296 -26.50 -2.20 -16.88
CA GLU A 296 -27.59 -3.02 -17.42
C GLU A 296 -27.34 -4.52 -17.21
N LEU A 297 -26.15 -5.01 -17.58
CA LEU A 297 -25.79 -6.41 -17.41
C LEU A 297 -25.84 -6.82 -15.92
N ARG A 298 -25.48 -5.90 -15.02
CA ARG A 298 -25.59 -6.12 -13.58
C ARG A 298 -27.04 -6.28 -13.13
N ARG A 299 -27.96 -5.45 -13.61
CA ARG A 299 -29.41 -5.57 -13.31
C ARG A 299 -29.98 -6.88 -13.84
N THR A 300 -29.62 -7.27 -15.06
CA THR A 300 -30.07 -8.52 -15.68
C THR A 300 -29.59 -9.74 -14.89
N LEU A 301 -28.33 -9.76 -14.45
CA LEU A 301 -27.79 -10.86 -13.65
C LEU A 301 -28.42 -10.94 -12.25
N ILE A 302 -28.73 -9.80 -11.60
CA ILE A 302 -29.48 -9.77 -10.33
C ILE A 302 -30.87 -10.39 -10.53
N ALA A 303 -31.58 -9.98 -11.58
CA ALA A 303 -32.90 -10.50 -11.89
C ALA A 303 -32.85 -12.01 -12.12
N LEU A 304 -31.84 -12.50 -12.85
CA LEU A 304 -31.62 -13.92 -13.08
C LEU A 304 -31.35 -14.69 -11.79
N ALA A 305 -30.50 -14.16 -10.91
CA ALA A 305 -30.18 -14.79 -9.62
C ALA A 305 -31.39 -14.81 -8.66
N ALA A 306 -32.23 -13.77 -8.68
CA ALA A 306 -33.48 -13.74 -7.94
C ALA A 306 -34.48 -14.78 -8.46
N LEU A 307 -34.59 -14.92 -9.78
CA LEU A 307 -35.43 -15.94 -10.44
C LEU A 307 -34.96 -17.35 -10.09
N LEU A 308 -33.64 -17.59 -10.10
CA LEU A 308 -33.07 -18.88 -9.74
C LEU A 308 -33.32 -19.23 -8.27
N ASN A 309 -33.19 -18.26 -7.36
CA ASN A 309 -33.51 -18.44 -5.94
C ASN A 309 -35.00 -18.73 -5.72
N ALA A 310 -35.89 -17.99 -6.40
CA ALA A 310 -37.32 -18.24 -6.33
C ALA A 310 -37.67 -19.65 -6.84
N LEU A 311 -37.01 -20.11 -7.90
CA LEU A 311 -37.17 -21.46 -8.42
C LEU A 311 -36.70 -22.53 -7.43
N LEU A 312 -35.53 -22.34 -6.82
CA LEU A 312 -35.00 -23.26 -5.80
C LEU A 312 -35.92 -23.32 -4.58
N LEU A 313 -36.42 -22.18 -4.11
CA LEU A 313 -37.37 -22.10 -3.00
C LEU A 313 -38.68 -22.81 -3.36
N TYR A 314 -39.21 -22.58 -4.56
CA TYR A 314 -40.40 -23.26 -5.06
C TYR A 314 -40.22 -24.78 -5.09
N VAL A 315 -39.10 -25.27 -5.61
CA VAL A 315 -38.78 -26.71 -5.63
C VAL A 315 -38.67 -27.27 -4.21
N ALA A 316 -38.01 -26.56 -3.29
CA ALA A 316 -37.87 -26.99 -1.90
C ALA A 316 -39.24 -27.07 -1.18
N VAL A 317 -40.09 -26.04 -1.33
CA VAL A 317 -41.45 -26.03 -0.78
C VAL A 317 -42.30 -27.15 -1.37
N ARG A 318 -42.24 -27.35 -2.69
CA ARG A 318 -42.98 -28.42 -3.36
C ARG A 318 -42.52 -29.81 -2.91
N ALA A 319 -41.21 -30.01 -2.73
CA ALA A 319 -40.66 -31.26 -2.23
C ALA A 319 -41.03 -31.52 -0.75
N PHE A 320 -41.12 -30.46 0.06
CA PHE A 320 -41.59 -30.55 1.44
C PHE A 320 -43.07 -30.93 1.50
N LEU A 321 -43.92 -30.26 0.71
CA LEU A 321 -45.36 -30.54 0.63
C LEU A 321 -45.69 -31.92 0.05
N ALA A 322 -44.86 -32.46 -0.84
CA ALA A 322 -45.04 -33.81 -1.38
C ALA A 322 -44.62 -34.94 -0.41
N ARG A 323 -43.95 -34.59 0.70
CA ARG A 323 -43.52 -35.52 1.75
C ARG A 323 -44.36 -35.44 3.03
N ALA A 324 -45.23 -34.44 3.14
CA ALA A 324 -46.21 -34.26 4.21
C ALA A 324 -47.54 -34.89 3.82
#